data_AF-A0A2D9JEH9-F1
#
_entry.id   AF-A0A2D9JEH9-F1
#
_cell.length_a   1.000
_cell.length_b   1.000
_cell.length_c   1.000
_cell.angle_alpha   90.00
_cell.angle_beta   90.00
_cell.angle_gamma   90.00
#
_symmetry.space_group_name_H-M   'P 1'
#
loop_
_entity.id
_entity.type
_entity.pdbx_description
1 polymer ?
#
loop_
_entity_poly.entity_id
_entity_poly.type
_entity_poly.pdbx_seq_one_letter_code
_entity_poly.pdbx_strand_id
1 'polypeptide(L)'
;DLPCLAFTHFQPAQPTTVGKRACLWIYDLVLDLEAIEHRLETLRARSAKGTTGTQASFLELFSGDQDKVRTLEKRIAEKLSFDSVYAVTGQTYPRKVDAQLLYALSGIGQSLHKIATDIRLLAGRKEVEEPFEKKQIGSSAMAYKRNPMRSERICALGRFVMSLQSSPAMTAATQWMERTLDDSANRRLVIPQAFLAIDAALVLMQNVADGMVVYPATIAKNLGAELPFMATENILMQAVAAGGDRQDLHEQIRVHSQAAALEVKQNAGDNDLLERLKGDENFAGIDLEAAIDPHAYVGRAPQQVDEFMEAIIAPIRQRYSGGDSLSVEVTV
;
A
#
# COMPACT_ATOMS: atom_id res chain seq x y z
N ASP A 1 -5.08 -18.90 0.15
CA ASP A 1 -4.61 -20.20 0.68
C ASP A 1 -3.12 -20.35 0.89
N LEU A 2 -2.24 -19.91 -0.02
CA LEU A 2 -0.79 -20.15 0.08
C LEU A 2 -0.17 -19.61 1.39
N PRO A 3 0.22 -20.47 2.35
CA PRO A 3 0.85 -20.04 3.60
C PRO A 3 2.23 -19.42 3.35
N CYS A 4 2.57 -18.39 4.11
CA CYS A 4 3.89 -17.78 4.09
C CYS A 4 4.27 -17.26 5.47
N LEU A 5 5.57 -17.11 5.70
CA LEU A 5 6.09 -16.53 6.92
C LEU A 5 5.66 -15.06 7.04
N ALA A 6 5.05 -14.66 8.16
CA ALA A 6 4.78 -13.25 8.44
C ALA A 6 5.97 -12.58 9.12
N PHE A 7 5.98 -11.25 9.12
CA PHE A 7 7.08 -10.47 9.67
C PHE A 7 6.58 -9.34 10.56
N THR A 8 7.12 -9.26 11.77
CA THR A 8 7.06 -8.09 12.64
C THR A 8 8.51 -7.73 13.00
N HIS A 9 8.89 -6.45 12.92
CA HIS A 9 10.31 -6.03 13.01
C HIS A 9 11.24 -6.72 11.98
N PHE A 10 10.68 -7.21 10.87
CA PHE A 10 11.37 -8.08 9.91
C PHE A 10 11.98 -9.34 10.55
N GLN A 11 11.44 -9.79 11.68
CA GLN A 11 11.70 -11.08 12.30
C GLN A 11 10.57 -12.06 11.96
N PRO A 12 10.87 -13.37 11.82
CA PRO A 12 9.87 -14.41 11.68
C PRO A 12 8.77 -14.29 12.75
N ALA A 13 7.51 -14.23 12.30
CA ALA A 13 6.32 -14.19 13.15
C ALA A 13 5.28 -15.22 12.67
N GLN A 14 4.21 -15.41 13.46
CA GLN A 14 3.14 -16.38 13.15
C GLN A 14 2.71 -16.32 11.66
N PRO A 15 2.57 -17.48 10.99
CA PRO A 15 2.30 -17.52 9.56
C PRO A 15 1.05 -16.74 9.13
N THR A 16 1.07 -16.26 7.89
CA THR A 16 -0.08 -15.67 7.20
C THR A 16 -0.23 -16.31 5.82
N THR A 17 -1.04 -15.75 4.91
CA THR A 17 -1.03 -16.16 3.51
C THR A 17 -0.55 -15.04 2.59
N VAL A 18 -0.03 -15.40 1.41
CA VAL A 18 0.40 -14.44 0.39
C VAL A 18 -0.76 -13.48 0.03
N GLY A 19 -1.97 -14.01 -0.16
CA GLY A 19 -3.16 -13.21 -0.43
C GLY A 19 -3.53 -12.27 0.73
N LYS A 20 -3.47 -12.75 1.97
CA LYS A 20 -3.77 -11.91 3.15
C LYS A 20 -2.78 -10.75 3.33
N ARG A 21 -1.51 -10.97 2.97
CA ARG A 21 -0.51 -9.89 2.89
C ARG A 21 -0.89 -8.88 1.82
N ALA A 22 -1.26 -9.33 0.62
CA ALA A 22 -1.68 -8.45 -0.46
C ALA A 22 -2.93 -7.63 -0.09
N CYS A 23 -3.86 -8.16 0.71
CA CYS A 23 -5.00 -7.38 1.20
C CYS A 23 -4.58 -6.15 2.05
N LEU A 24 -3.44 -6.19 2.75
CA LEU A 24 -2.93 -5.02 3.47
C LEU A 24 -2.57 -3.89 2.48
N TRP A 25 -1.93 -4.25 1.37
CA TRP A 25 -1.57 -3.32 0.29
C TRP A 25 -2.80 -2.72 -0.37
N ILE A 26 -3.77 -3.57 -0.69
CA ILE A 26 -5.00 -3.16 -1.37
C ILE A 26 -5.82 -2.25 -0.46
N TYR A 27 -5.88 -2.52 0.85
CA TYR A 27 -6.68 -1.71 1.76
C TYR A 27 -6.19 -0.27 1.87
N ASP A 28 -4.87 -0.04 1.89
CA ASP A 28 -4.31 1.32 1.85
C ASP A 28 -4.76 2.05 0.55
N LEU A 29 -4.76 1.36 -0.59
CA LEU A 29 -5.25 1.92 -1.87
C LEU A 29 -6.77 2.17 -1.89
N VAL A 30 -7.56 1.41 -1.13
CA VAL A 30 -8.99 1.67 -0.95
C VAL A 30 -9.19 3.00 -0.23
N LEU A 31 -8.44 3.25 0.84
CA LEU A 31 -8.49 4.52 1.57
C LEU A 31 -8.05 5.71 0.71
N ASP A 32 -7.03 5.50 -0.15
CA ASP A 32 -6.62 6.51 -1.11
C ASP A 32 -7.71 6.80 -2.15
N LEU A 33 -8.39 5.77 -2.65
CA LEU A 33 -9.50 5.91 -3.59
C LEU A 33 -10.65 6.70 -2.97
N GLU A 34 -11.04 6.40 -1.73
CA GLU A 34 -12.06 7.15 -1.00
C GLU A 34 -11.69 8.64 -0.89
N ALA A 35 -10.42 8.94 -0.60
CA ALA A 35 -9.94 10.32 -0.55
C ALA A 35 -10.06 11.02 -1.91
N ILE A 36 -9.70 10.34 -3.00
CA ILE A 36 -9.81 10.88 -4.37
C ILE A 36 -11.25 11.07 -4.80
N GLU A 37 -12.13 10.08 -4.59
CA GLU A 37 -13.57 10.17 -4.85
C GLU A 37 -14.14 11.40 -4.13
N HIS A 38 -13.83 11.55 -2.84
CA HIS A 38 -14.25 12.70 -2.07
C HIS A 38 -13.71 14.03 -2.63
N ARG A 39 -12.48 14.08 -3.14
CA ARG A 39 -11.94 15.29 -3.80
C ARG A 39 -12.65 15.60 -5.10
N LEU A 40 -12.94 14.60 -5.92
CA LEU A 40 -13.66 14.76 -7.19
C LEU A 40 -15.09 15.26 -6.96
N GLU A 41 -15.80 14.67 -6.00
CA GLU A 41 -17.18 15.04 -5.66
C GLU A 41 -17.29 16.46 -5.07
N THR A 42 -16.30 16.89 -4.29
CA THR A 42 -16.36 18.16 -3.56
C THR A 42 -15.66 19.32 -4.26
N LEU A 43 -14.96 19.08 -5.37
CA LEU A 43 -14.29 20.13 -6.14
C LEU A 43 -15.33 21.06 -6.78
N ARG A 44 -15.09 22.37 -6.68
CA ARG A 44 -16.03 23.39 -7.19
C ARG A 44 -15.35 24.31 -8.18
N ALA A 45 -16.13 24.89 -9.07
CA ALA A 45 -15.63 25.95 -9.94
C ALA A 45 -15.45 27.26 -9.15
N ARG A 46 -14.40 28.02 -9.48
CA ARG A 46 -14.31 29.45 -9.07
C ARG A 46 -15.43 30.26 -9.74
N SER A 47 -15.59 30.07 -11.06
CA SER A 47 -16.49 30.82 -11.94
C SER A 47 -16.22 32.35 -11.95
N ALA A 48 -17.21 33.14 -12.39
CA ALA A 48 -17.15 34.59 -12.58
C ALA A 48 -17.34 35.36 -11.26
N LYS A 49 -16.24 35.52 -10.52
CA LYS A 49 -16.21 36.20 -9.21
C LYS A 49 -15.65 37.63 -9.21
N GLY A 50 -15.05 38.07 -10.32
CA GLY A 50 -14.39 39.38 -10.44
C GLY A 50 -13.04 39.44 -9.74
N THR A 51 -12.45 40.63 -9.65
CA THR A 51 -11.06 40.84 -9.17
C THR A 51 -10.88 40.56 -7.68
N THR A 52 -11.89 40.83 -6.86
CA THR A 52 -11.85 40.68 -5.39
C THR A 52 -13.00 39.83 -4.85
N GLY A 53 -13.68 39.08 -5.72
CA GLY A 53 -14.76 38.17 -5.30
C GLY A 53 -16.16 38.77 -5.24
N THR A 54 -16.29 40.08 -5.44
CA THR A 54 -17.55 40.83 -5.27
C THR A 54 -18.43 40.90 -6.52
N GLN A 55 -17.93 40.42 -7.66
CA GLN A 55 -18.64 40.46 -8.95
C GLN A 55 -19.02 41.87 -9.45
N ALA A 56 -18.45 42.94 -8.88
CA ALA A 56 -18.84 44.34 -9.16
C ALA A 56 -18.85 44.69 -10.65
N SER A 57 -17.82 44.29 -11.41
CA SER A 57 -17.76 44.55 -12.86
C SER A 57 -18.86 43.84 -13.65
N PHE A 58 -19.29 42.66 -13.21
CA PHE A 58 -20.41 41.94 -13.84
C PHE A 58 -21.75 42.57 -13.47
N LEU A 59 -21.89 43.06 -12.23
CA LEU A 59 -23.08 43.78 -11.79
C LEU A 59 -23.27 45.08 -12.58
N GLU A 60 -22.20 45.83 -12.81
CA GLU A 60 -22.20 47.02 -13.65
C GLU A 60 -22.58 46.69 -15.11
N LEU A 61 -21.98 45.65 -15.69
CA LEU A 61 -22.28 45.16 -17.03
C LEU A 61 -23.77 44.84 -17.23
N PHE A 62 -24.43 44.34 -16.18
CA PHE A 62 -25.87 44.04 -16.19
C PHE A 62 -26.72 45.13 -15.55
N SER A 63 -26.21 46.36 -15.43
CA SER A 63 -26.95 47.53 -14.93
C SER A 63 -27.61 47.32 -13.56
N GLY A 64 -26.92 46.63 -12.65
CA GLY A 64 -27.41 46.34 -11.30
C GLY A 64 -28.29 45.09 -11.17
N ASP A 65 -28.50 44.34 -12.25
CA ASP A 65 -29.29 43.12 -12.24
C ASP A 65 -28.54 41.94 -11.58
N GLN A 66 -28.84 41.73 -10.30
CA GLN A 66 -28.24 40.67 -9.47
C GLN A 66 -28.56 39.26 -10.00
N ASP A 67 -29.73 39.05 -10.60
CA ASP A 67 -30.15 37.74 -11.10
C ASP A 67 -29.37 37.34 -12.35
N LYS A 68 -29.06 38.30 -13.22
CA LYS A 68 -28.18 38.05 -14.36
C LYS A 68 -26.76 37.71 -13.93
N VAL A 69 -26.21 38.36 -12.90
CA VAL A 69 -24.89 38.03 -12.35
C VAL A 69 -24.88 36.59 -11.81
N ARG A 70 -25.87 36.22 -10.99
CA ARG A 70 -26.02 34.84 -10.48
C ARG A 70 -26.16 33.82 -11.61
N THR A 71 -26.94 34.14 -12.63
CA THR A 71 -27.15 33.28 -13.79
C THR A 71 -25.88 33.12 -14.63
N LEU A 72 -25.11 34.20 -14.84
CA LEU A 72 -23.82 34.17 -15.53
C LEU A 72 -22.85 33.21 -14.83
N GLU A 73 -22.71 33.35 -13.51
CA GLU A 73 -21.83 32.49 -12.71
C GLU A 73 -22.22 31.01 -12.83
N LYS A 74 -23.51 30.70 -12.71
CA LYS A 74 -24.01 29.32 -12.82
C LYS A 74 -23.73 28.75 -14.22
N ARG A 75 -24.05 29.51 -15.27
CA ARG A 75 -23.84 29.09 -16.67
C ARG A 75 -22.36 28.84 -16.99
N ILE A 76 -21.45 29.61 -16.41
CA ILE A 76 -20.00 29.38 -16.59
C ILE A 76 -19.58 28.08 -15.90
N ALA A 77 -20.08 27.79 -14.69
CA ALA A 77 -19.77 26.54 -14.00
C ALA A 77 -20.31 25.32 -14.76
N GLU A 78 -21.55 25.39 -15.22
CA GLU A 78 -22.19 24.35 -16.06
C GLU A 78 -21.37 24.10 -17.35
N LYS A 79 -20.88 25.16 -18.01
CA LYS A 79 -20.02 25.04 -19.19
C LYS A 79 -18.65 24.43 -18.90
N LEU A 80 -18.15 24.57 -17.68
CA LEU A 80 -16.92 23.92 -17.21
C LEU A 80 -17.17 22.51 -16.65
N SER A 81 -18.40 21.99 -16.75
CA SER A 81 -18.81 20.69 -16.21
C SER A 81 -18.66 20.60 -14.69
N PHE A 82 -18.94 21.69 -13.97
CA PHE A 82 -19.03 21.70 -12.51
C PHE A 82 -20.48 21.87 -12.06
N ASP A 83 -20.92 21.00 -11.15
CA ASP A 83 -22.25 21.07 -10.55
C ASP A 83 -22.40 22.22 -9.54
N SER A 84 -21.28 22.72 -9.02
CA SER A 84 -21.27 23.77 -7.99
C SER A 84 -20.11 24.74 -8.12
N VAL A 85 -20.29 25.91 -7.50
CA VAL A 85 -19.28 26.97 -7.39
C VAL A 85 -18.87 27.17 -5.95
N TYR A 86 -17.68 27.72 -5.71
CA TYR A 86 -17.34 28.20 -4.37
C TYR A 86 -18.28 29.34 -3.96
N ALA A 87 -18.87 29.20 -2.76
CA ALA A 87 -19.82 30.16 -2.22
C ALA A 87 -19.19 31.54 -1.95
N VAL A 88 -17.92 31.56 -1.52
CA VAL A 88 -17.18 32.79 -1.23
C VAL A 88 -15.75 32.63 -1.73
N THR A 89 -15.24 33.67 -2.39
CA THR A 89 -13.87 33.75 -2.88
C THR A 89 -13.35 35.18 -2.73
N GLY A 90 -12.03 35.36 -2.65
CA GLY A 90 -11.39 36.62 -3.00
C GLY A 90 -11.15 36.69 -4.51
N GLN A 91 -9.92 37.03 -4.91
CA GLN A 91 -9.53 37.00 -6.33
C GLN A 91 -9.49 35.57 -6.88
N THR A 92 -9.16 34.56 -6.07
CA THR A 92 -9.02 33.16 -6.50
C THR A 92 -9.90 32.21 -5.70
N TYR A 93 -9.99 30.96 -6.14
CA TYR A 93 -10.48 29.90 -5.25
C TYR A 93 -9.54 29.76 -4.03
N PRO A 94 -10.03 29.22 -2.89
CA PRO A 94 -9.20 29.07 -1.69
C PRO A 94 -8.01 28.14 -1.93
N ARG A 95 -6.76 28.61 -1.70
CA ARG A 95 -5.55 27.77 -1.87
C ARG A 95 -5.48 26.58 -0.91
N LYS A 96 -6.33 26.54 0.12
CA LYS A 96 -6.58 25.34 0.94
C LYS A 96 -6.98 24.12 0.09
N VAL A 97 -7.64 24.33 -1.04
CA VAL A 97 -8.02 23.27 -1.99
C VAL A 97 -6.76 22.60 -2.57
N ASP A 98 -5.73 23.37 -2.91
CA ASP A 98 -4.46 22.83 -3.44
C ASP A 98 -3.74 21.98 -2.38
N ALA A 99 -3.81 22.39 -1.11
CA ALA A 99 -3.26 21.61 0.01
C ALA A 99 -4.02 20.29 0.24
N GLN A 100 -5.35 20.31 0.18
CA GLN A 100 -6.17 19.10 0.29
C GLN A 100 -5.93 18.14 -0.88
N LEU A 101 -5.75 18.66 -2.09
CA LEU A 101 -5.41 17.89 -3.27
C LEU A 101 -4.06 17.20 -3.11
N LEU A 102 -3.02 17.95 -2.72
CA LEU A 102 -1.69 17.38 -2.59
C LEU A 102 -1.58 16.41 -1.40
N TYR A 103 -2.39 16.59 -0.36
CA TYR A 103 -2.51 15.61 0.72
C TYR A 103 -3.02 14.26 0.20
N ALA A 104 -4.05 14.25 -0.65
CA ALA A 104 -4.57 13.01 -1.25
C ALA A 104 -3.52 12.33 -2.16
N LEU A 105 -2.81 13.10 -2.99
CA LEU A 105 -1.73 12.56 -3.83
C LEU A 105 -0.55 12.03 -2.99
N SER A 106 -0.21 12.69 -1.88
CA SER A 106 0.80 12.22 -0.93
C SER A 106 0.39 10.91 -0.25
N GLY A 107 -0.91 10.72 0.03
CA GLY A 107 -1.47 9.45 0.52
C GLY A 107 -1.15 8.28 -0.40
N ILE A 108 -1.49 8.42 -1.69
CA ILE A 108 -1.16 7.42 -2.72
C ILE A 108 0.35 7.14 -2.74
N GLY A 109 1.17 8.19 -2.66
CA GLY A 109 2.63 8.07 -2.62
C GLY A 109 3.13 7.24 -1.42
N GLN A 110 2.50 7.34 -0.25
CA GLN A 110 2.83 6.54 0.95
C GLN A 110 2.47 5.08 0.74
N SER A 111 1.25 4.80 0.28
CA SER A 111 0.75 3.44 0.02
C SER A 111 1.62 2.73 -1.00
N LEU A 112 1.87 3.35 -2.16
CA LEU A 112 2.71 2.78 -3.21
C LEU A 112 4.15 2.54 -2.74
N HIS A 113 4.72 3.44 -1.94
CA HIS A 113 6.08 3.28 -1.40
C HIS A 113 6.16 2.06 -0.46
N LYS A 114 5.18 1.90 0.43
CA LYS A 114 5.10 0.76 1.35
C LYS A 114 4.97 -0.56 0.61
N ILE A 115 4.07 -0.64 -0.38
CA ILE A 115 3.87 -1.84 -1.22
C ILE A 115 5.16 -2.20 -1.95
N ALA A 116 5.76 -1.24 -2.65
CA ALA A 116 6.98 -1.48 -3.40
C ALA A 116 8.17 -1.84 -2.51
N THR A 117 8.23 -1.31 -1.28
CA THR A 117 9.23 -1.70 -0.29
C THR A 117 9.05 -3.15 0.16
N ASP A 118 7.82 -3.59 0.43
CA ASP A 118 7.55 -5.00 0.77
C ASP A 118 7.96 -5.93 -0.38
N ILE A 119 7.63 -5.58 -1.63
CA ILE A 119 8.02 -6.36 -2.82
C ILE A 119 9.54 -6.46 -2.92
N ARG A 120 10.28 -5.38 -2.67
CA ARG A 120 11.76 -5.39 -2.67
C ARG A 120 12.33 -6.32 -1.59
N LEU A 121 11.74 -6.33 -0.40
CA LEU A 121 12.12 -7.24 0.69
C LEU A 121 11.85 -8.71 0.31
N LEU A 122 10.68 -8.99 -0.29
CA LEU A 122 10.31 -10.33 -0.74
C LEU A 122 11.19 -10.82 -1.90
N ALA A 123 11.62 -9.94 -2.79
CA ALA A 123 12.60 -10.23 -3.83
C ALA A 123 13.96 -10.61 -3.23
N GLY A 124 14.42 -9.91 -2.19
CA GLY A 124 15.61 -10.28 -1.43
C GLY A 124 15.52 -11.67 -0.80
N ARG A 125 14.30 -12.10 -0.43
CA ARG A 125 13.99 -13.44 0.08
C ARG A 125 13.71 -14.48 -1.00
N LYS A 126 13.69 -14.07 -2.28
CA LYS A 126 13.35 -14.90 -3.45
C LYS A 126 11.94 -15.50 -3.38
N GLU A 127 11.04 -14.89 -2.62
CA GLU A 127 9.64 -15.35 -2.47
C GLU A 127 8.73 -14.76 -3.54
N VAL A 128 9.01 -13.51 -3.95
CA VAL A 128 8.25 -12.77 -4.96
C VAL A 128 9.21 -11.96 -5.83
N GLU A 129 8.99 -11.90 -7.13
CA GLU A 129 9.69 -11.01 -8.06
C GLU A 129 8.70 -10.12 -8.82
N GLU A 130 9.15 -8.91 -9.19
CA GLU A 130 8.45 -8.10 -10.19
C GLU A 130 8.61 -8.71 -11.59
N PRO A 131 7.70 -8.40 -12.54
CA PRO A 131 7.79 -8.94 -13.89
C PRO A 131 9.14 -8.66 -14.56
N PHE A 132 9.65 -9.62 -15.33
CA PHE A 132 10.92 -9.49 -16.03
C PHE A 132 10.71 -9.69 -17.54
N GLU A 133 11.02 -8.67 -18.35
CA GLU A 133 10.82 -8.78 -19.79
C GLU A 133 11.91 -9.66 -20.43
N LYS A 134 11.56 -10.36 -21.53
CA LYS A 134 12.46 -11.30 -22.22
C LYS A 134 13.80 -10.69 -22.65
N LYS A 135 13.84 -9.39 -22.92
CA LYS A 135 15.05 -8.65 -23.35
C LYS A 135 15.64 -7.75 -22.26
N GLN A 136 15.07 -7.75 -21.06
CA GLN A 136 15.53 -6.88 -19.98
C GLN A 136 16.90 -7.34 -19.49
N ILE A 137 17.83 -6.39 -19.38
CA ILE A 137 19.15 -6.63 -18.78
C ILE A 137 19.06 -6.21 -17.31
N GLY A 138 19.03 -7.20 -16.40
CA GLY A 138 18.96 -6.93 -14.95
C GLY A 138 20.23 -6.30 -14.37
N SER A 139 21.39 -6.71 -14.90
CA SER A 139 22.71 -6.13 -14.60
C SER A 139 23.64 -6.31 -15.80
N SER A 140 24.42 -5.27 -16.13
CA SER A 140 25.40 -5.31 -17.23
C SER A 140 26.56 -6.29 -16.99
N ALA A 141 26.79 -6.72 -15.74
CA ALA A 141 27.90 -7.59 -15.36
C ALA A 141 27.47 -8.95 -14.74
N MET A 142 26.26 -9.05 -14.19
CA MET A 142 25.78 -10.25 -13.48
C MET A 142 24.51 -10.81 -14.12
N ALA A 143 24.65 -11.76 -15.04
CA ALA A 143 23.53 -12.31 -15.82
C ALA A 143 22.42 -12.97 -14.99
N TYR A 144 22.73 -13.48 -13.79
CA TYR A 144 21.74 -14.10 -12.89
C TYR A 144 21.01 -13.10 -11.99
N LYS A 145 21.47 -11.83 -11.91
CA LYS A 145 20.96 -10.85 -10.95
C LYS A 145 19.74 -10.13 -11.49
N ARG A 146 18.58 -10.40 -10.88
CA ARG A 146 17.32 -9.67 -11.10
C ARG A 146 17.13 -8.65 -9.98
N ASN A 147 16.95 -7.38 -10.36
CA ASN A 147 16.74 -6.29 -9.42
C ASN A 147 15.29 -5.81 -9.51
N PRO A 148 14.64 -5.48 -8.38
CA PRO A 148 13.29 -4.94 -8.35
C PRO A 148 13.26 -3.45 -8.73
N MET A 149 13.75 -3.11 -9.93
CA MET A 149 13.99 -1.74 -10.38
C MET A 149 12.71 -0.93 -10.57
N ARG A 150 11.59 -1.56 -10.95
CA ARG A 150 10.30 -0.87 -11.08
C ARG A 150 9.78 -0.51 -9.69
N SER A 151 9.85 -1.43 -8.74
CA SER A 151 9.51 -1.20 -7.34
C SER A 151 10.39 -0.11 -6.72
N GLU A 152 11.69 -0.08 -7.01
CA GLU A 152 12.60 0.99 -6.58
C GLU A 152 12.20 2.37 -7.15
N ARG A 153 11.80 2.41 -8.43
CA ARG A 153 11.31 3.63 -9.09
C ARG A 153 9.99 4.11 -8.48
N ILE A 154 9.06 3.21 -8.16
CA ILE A 154 7.82 3.52 -7.44
C ILE A 154 8.15 4.18 -6.09
N CYS A 155 9.06 3.60 -5.30
CA CYS A 155 9.51 4.20 -4.04
C CYS A 155 10.13 5.60 -4.25
N ALA A 156 10.89 5.81 -5.32
CA ALA A 156 11.50 7.12 -5.61
C ALA A 156 10.43 8.19 -5.93
N LEU A 157 9.47 7.87 -6.79
CA LEU A 157 8.38 8.77 -7.17
C LEU A 157 7.44 9.06 -5.99
N GLY A 158 7.05 8.04 -5.23
CA GLY A 158 6.23 8.21 -4.02
C GLY A 158 6.90 9.13 -3.00
N ARG A 159 8.21 8.96 -2.76
CA ARG A 159 8.99 9.84 -1.86
C ARG A 159 9.06 11.27 -2.36
N PHE A 160 9.20 11.46 -3.67
CA PHE A 160 9.19 12.79 -4.27
C PHE A 160 7.86 13.51 -3.99
N VAL A 161 6.73 12.87 -4.21
CA VAL A 161 5.40 13.49 -3.96
C VAL A 161 5.19 13.78 -2.47
N MET A 162 5.58 12.86 -1.58
CA MET A 162 5.56 13.11 -0.13
C MET A 162 6.36 14.37 0.25
N SER A 163 7.52 14.60 -0.38
CA SER A 163 8.35 15.78 -0.11
C SER A 163 7.72 17.10 -0.55
N LEU A 164 6.78 17.06 -1.50
CA LEU A 164 6.06 18.24 -1.98
C LEU A 164 4.89 18.64 -1.08
N GLN A 165 4.35 17.72 -0.27
CA GLN A 165 3.07 17.84 0.43
C GLN A 165 2.90 19.16 1.22
N SER A 166 3.96 19.60 1.89
CA SER A 166 3.91 20.79 2.74
C SER A 166 3.81 22.10 1.93
N SER A 167 4.22 22.10 0.67
CA SER A 167 4.35 23.31 -0.13
C SER A 167 3.02 24.06 -0.33
N PRO A 168 1.92 23.45 -0.81
CA PRO A 168 0.66 24.17 -0.97
C PRO A 168 0.04 24.56 0.37
N ALA A 169 0.31 23.82 1.45
CA ALA A 169 -0.15 24.19 2.79
C ALA A 169 0.53 25.49 3.25
N MET A 170 1.85 25.60 3.06
CA MET A 170 2.62 26.81 3.34
C MET A 170 2.16 27.98 2.44
N THR A 171 1.97 27.74 1.13
CA THR A 171 1.44 28.75 0.21
C THR A 171 0.05 29.24 0.61
N ALA A 172 -0.83 28.34 1.05
CA ALA A 172 -2.17 28.72 1.49
C ALA A 172 -2.15 29.56 2.78
N ALA A 173 -1.23 29.26 3.70
CA ALA A 173 -1.10 29.96 4.97
C ALA A 173 -0.61 31.42 4.82
N THR A 174 0.12 31.72 3.75
CA THR A 174 0.70 33.05 3.51
C THR A 174 -0.05 33.88 2.48
N GLN A 175 -1.22 33.44 1.99
CA GLN A 175 -2.07 34.28 1.15
C GLN A 175 -2.60 35.47 1.95
N TRP A 176 -2.19 36.69 1.60
CA TRP A 176 -2.67 37.89 2.28
C TRP A 176 -4.01 38.37 1.69
N MET A 177 -4.99 38.56 2.56
CA MET A 177 -6.32 39.10 2.22
C MET A 177 -6.95 38.39 1.00
N GLU A 178 -7.41 39.13 -0.02
CA GLU A 178 -8.10 38.56 -1.18
C GLU A 178 -7.19 37.79 -2.14
N ARG A 179 -5.85 38.01 -2.13
CA ARG A 179 -4.79 37.24 -2.83
C ARG A 179 -3.43 37.94 -2.81
N THR A 180 -2.37 37.14 -2.79
CA THR A 180 -0.99 37.52 -3.18
C THR A 180 -0.47 36.61 -4.30
N LEU A 181 0.44 37.12 -5.13
CA LEU A 181 0.89 36.46 -6.38
C LEU A 181 2.04 35.44 -6.19
N ASP A 182 2.61 35.37 -4.98
CA ASP A 182 3.65 34.41 -4.59
C ASP A 182 3.21 32.94 -4.77
N ASP A 183 1.90 32.68 -4.81
CA ASP A 183 1.34 31.37 -5.12
C ASP A 183 1.60 30.89 -6.56
N SER A 184 1.75 31.81 -7.51
CA SER A 184 1.71 31.51 -8.94
C SER A 184 2.86 30.61 -9.37
N ALA A 185 4.10 30.97 -9.01
CA ALA A 185 5.29 30.22 -9.41
C ALA A 185 5.31 28.83 -8.74
N ASN A 186 5.01 28.76 -7.44
CA ASN A 186 5.00 27.52 -6.69
C ASN A 186 3.99 26.50 -7.27
N ARG A 187 2.75 26.93 -7.49
CA ARG A 187 1.67 26.06 -8.01
C ARG A 187 1.95 25.51 -9.40
N ARG A 188 2.68 26.25 -10.25
CA ARG A 188 3.08 25.82 -11.60
C ARG A 188 4.07 24.65 -11.57
N LEU A 189 4.82 24.49 -10.48
CA LEU A 189 5.76 23.40 -10.30
C LEU A 189 5.09 22.25 -9.57
N VAL A 190 4.61 22.52 -8.35
CA VAL A 190 4.22 21.49 -7.39
C VAL A 190 3.02 20.68 -7.85
N ILE A 191 1.97 21.33 -8.37
CA ILE A 191 0.73 20.63 -8.72
C ILE A 191 0.97 19.68 -9.92
N PRO A 192 1.49 20.13 -11.07
CA PRO A 192 1.72 19.23 -12.20
C PRO A 192 2.73 18.13 -11.90
N GLN A 193 3.81 18.45 -11.17
CA GLN A 193 4.83 17.45 -10.81
C GLN A 193 4.27 16.35 -9.92
N ALA A 194 3.39 16.68 -8.97
CA ALA A 194 2.75 15.69 -8.12
C ALA A 194 1.83 14.75 -8.90
N PHE A 195 0.98 15.29 -9.78
CA PHE A 195 0.12 14.47 -10.63
C PHE A 195 0.93 13.54 -11.53
N LEU A 196 1.92 14.06 -12.26
CA LEU A 196 2.75 13.26 -13.16
C LEU A 196 3.54 12.17 -12.43
N ALA A 197 4.04 12.46 -11.23
CA ALA A 197 4.77 11.47 -10.45
C ALA A 197 3.86 10.36 -9.90
N ILE A 198 2.65 10.69 -9.44
CA ILE A 198 1.68 9.67 -9.00
C ILE A 198 1.15 8.86 -10.18
N ASP A 199 0.85 9.50 -11.30
CA ASP A 199 0.45 8.81 -12.53
C ASP A 199 1.50 7.78 -12.96
N ALA A 200 2.76 8.19 -13.10
CA ALA A 200 3.85 7.29 -13.42
C ALA A 200 4.04 6.17 -12.39
N ALA A 201 3.84 6.45 -11.09
CA ALA A 201 3.93 5.45 -10.03
C ALA A 201 2.79 4.42 -10.09
N LEU A 202 1.56 4.85 -10.39
CA LEU A 202 0.40 3.97 -10.56
C LEU A 202 0.54 3.08 -11.79
N VAL A 203 0.99 3.63 -12.91
CA VAL A 203 1.34 2.88 -14.13
C VAL A 203 2.35 1.78 -13.82
N LEU A 204 3.45 2.12 -13.14
CA LEU A 204 4.44 1.12 -12.73
C LEU A 204 3.86 0.07 -11.77
N MET A 205 3.04 0.49 -10.81
CA MET A 205 2.43 -0.43 -9.85
C MET A 205 1.47 -1.41 -10.53
N GLN A 206 0.65 -0.94 -11.46
CA GLN A 206 -0.24 -1.80 -12.24
C GLN A 206 0.58 -2.83 -13.03
N ASN A 207 1.66 -2.42 -13.70
CA ASN A 207 2.55 -3.34 -14.40
C ASN A 207 3.16 -4.39 -13.45
N VAL A 208 3.61 -3.97 -12.26
CA VAL A 208 4.16 -4.88 -11.25
C VAL A 208 3.12 -5.86 -10.74
N ALA A 209 1.89 -5.40 -10.48
CA ALA A 209 0.80 -6.23 -10.00
C ALA A 209 0.34 -7.25 -11.04
N ASP A 210 0.25 -6.86 -12.31
CA ASP A 210 -0.21 -7.71 -13.41
C ASP A 210 0.75 -8.86 -13.72
N GLY A 211 2.06 -8.63 -13.56
CA GLY A 211 3.10 -9.60 -13.90
C GLY A 211 3.90 -10.12 -12.70
N MET A 212 3.38 -9.97 -11.48
CA MET A 212 4.05 -10.42 -10.26
C MET A 212 4.26 -11.94 -10.29
N VAL A 213 5.49 -12.39 -9.97
CA VAL A 213 5.84 -13.81 -9.93
C VAL A 213 6.02 -14.25 -8.49
N VAL A 214 5.29 -15.28 -8.07
CA VAL A 214 5.37 -15.88 -6.73
C VAL A 214 6.07 -17.23 -6.82
N TYR A 215 6.92 -17.55 -5.84
CA TYR A 215 7.68 -18.81 -5.79
C TYR A 215 7.25 -19.71 -4.60
N PRO A 216 6.19 -20.52 -4.73
CA PRO A 216 5.64 -21.33 -3.63
C PRO A 216 6.66 -22.25 -2.96
N ALA A 217 7.56 -22.87 -3.72
CA ALA A 217 8.59 -23.76 -3.17
C ALA A 217 9.59 -23.02 -2.26
N THR A 218 10.03 -21.82 -2.66
CA THR A 218 10.90 -20.98 -1.83
C THR A 218 10.17 -20.53 -0.57
N ILE A 219 8.90 -20.14 -0.70
CA ILE A 219 8.05 -19.74 0.43
C ILE A 219 7.90 -20.90 1.43
N ALA A 220 7.59 -22.09 0.96
CA ALA A 220 7.45 -23.29 1.78
C ALA A 220 8.77 -23.63 2.49
N LYS A 221 9.91 -23.57 1.79
CA LYS A 221 11.24 -23.77 2.37
C LYS A 221 11.51 -22.77 3.50
N ASN A 222 11.31 -21.48 3.22
CA ASN A 222 11.60 -20.41 4.19
C ASN A 222 10.68 -20.49 5.41
N LEU A 223 9.41 -20.86 5.22
CA LEU A 223 8.46 -21.07 6.31
C LEU A 223 8.84 -22.31 7.14
N GLY A 224 9.17 -23.42 6.48
CA GLY A 224 9.55 -24.67 7.16
C GLY A 224 10.78 -24.54 8.05
N ALA A 225 11.72 -23.65 7.72
CA ALA A 225 12.90 -23.38 8.55
C ALA A 225 12.54 -22.72 9.91
N GLU A 226 11.45 -21.97 9.97
CA GLU A 226 11.05 -21.20 11.16
C GLU A 226 9.86 -21.80 11.91
N LEU A 227 9.00 -22.55 11.21
CA LEU A 227 7.76 -23.10 11.74
C LEU A 227 7.95 -23.98 13.00
N PRO A 228 9.01 -24.80 13.15
CA PRO A 228 9.24 -25.54 14.39
C PRO A 228 9.26 -24.67 15.65
N PHE A 229 9.88 -23.47 15.59
CA PHE A 229 9.91 -22.56 16.73
C PHE A 229 8.52 -21.99 17.05
N MET A 230 7.71 -21.75 16.02
CA MET A 230 6.35 -21.22 16.18
C MET A 230 5.34 -22.28 16.62
N ALA A 231 5.63 -23.55 16.33
CA ALA A 231 4.79 -24.68 16.68
C ALA A 231 4.91 -25.10 18.16
N THR A 232 5.89 -24.57 18.90
CA THR A 232 6.21 -24.94 20.28
C THR A 232 5.00 -24.89 21.23
N GLU A 233 4.12 -23.90 21.10
CA GLU A 233 2.90 -23.82 21.89
C GLU A 233 1.91 -24.96 21.58
N ASN A 234 1.70 -25.28 20.30
CA ASN A 234 0.82 -26.38 19.90
C ASN A 234 1.40 -27.74 20.30
N ILE A 235 2.72 -27.92 20.16
CA ILE A 235 3.44 -29.12 20.59
C ILE A 235 3.27 -29.31 22.11
N LEU A 236 3.45 -28.24 22.89
CA LEU A 236 3.22 -28.27 24.34
C LEU A 236 1.80 -28.70 24.68
N MET A 237 0.80 -28.12 24.01
CA MET A 237 -0.61 -28.45 24.27
C MET A 237 -0.94 -29.91 23.94
N GLN A 238 -0.38 -30.46 22.86
CA GLN A 238 -0.56 -31.87 22.52
C GLN A 238 0.13 -32.80 23.54
N ALA A 239 1.35 -32.46 23.97
CA ALA A 239 2.08 -33.26 24.95
C ALA A 239 1.42 -33.26 26.34
N VAL A 240 0.84 -32.13 26.75
CA VAL A 240 0.01 -32.06 27.97
C VAL A 240 -1.26 -32.90 27.82
N ALA A 241 -1.92 -32.85 26.66
CA ALA A 241 -3.10 -33.69 26.40
C ALA A 241 -2.77 -35.19 26.39
N ALA A 242 -1.54 -35.56 26.05
CA ALA A 242 -1.02 -36.93 26.13
C ALA A 242 -0.64 -37.36 27.57
N GLY A 243 -0.81 -36.49 28.57
CA GLY A 243 -0.65 -36.81 29.99
C GLY A 243 0.62 -36.28 30.66
N GLY A 244 1.43 -35.48 29.96
CA GLY A 244 2.65 -34.88 30.54
C GLY A 244 2.37 -33.64 31.41
N ASP A 245 3.28 -33.34 32.34
CA ASP A 245 3.23 -32.11 33.14
C ASP A 245 3.61 -30.89 32.28
N ARG A 246 2.79 -29.83 32.37
CA ARG A 246 2.96 -28.64 31.54
C ARG A 246 4.24 -27.88 31.83
N GLN A 247 4.66 -27.76 33.09
CA GLN A 247 5.87 -27.01 33.44
C GLN A 247 7.11 -27.76 32.97
N ASP A 248 7.15 -29.07 33.21
CA ASP A 248 8.28 -29.90 32.79
C ASP A 248 8.44 -29.91 31.26
N LEU A 249 7.34 -30.13 30.53
CA LEU A 249 7.33 -30.11 29.06
C LEU A 249 7.74 -28.75 28.49
N HIS A 250 7.25 -27.66 29.07
CA HIS A 250 7.62 -26.31 28.64
C HIS A 250 9.12 -26.06 28.82
N GLU A 251 9.70 -26.50 29.95
CA GLU A 251 11.13 -26.36 30.21
C GLU A 251 11.97 -27.20 29.21
N GLN A 252 11.55 -28.42 28.89
CA GLN A 252 12.22 -29.23 27.86
C GLN A 252 12.17 -28.57 26.48
N ILE A 253 10.99 -28.09 26.05
CA ILE A 253 10.85 -27.34 24.79
C ILE A 253 11.77 -26.10 24.79
N ARG A 254 11.86 -25.38 25.91
CA ARG A 254 12.72 -24.19 26.02
C ARG A 254 14.19 -24.55 25.83
N VAL A 255 14.67 -25.62 26.47
CA VAL A 255 16.06 -26.10 26.34
C VAL A 255 16.37 -26.51 24.90
N HIS A 256 15.51 -27.34 24.29
CA HIS A 256 15.69 -27.78 22.90
C HIS A 256 15.63 -26.61 21.91
N SER A 257 14.70 -25.67 22.11
CA SER A 257 14.57 -24.47 21.27
C SER A 257 15.81 -23.58 21.36
N GLN A 258 16.39 -23.41 22.54
CA GLN A 258 17.64 -22.65 22.71
C GLN A 258 18.82 -23.34 22.02
N ALA A 259 18.92 -24.66 22.12
CA ALA A 259 19.98 -25.42 21.46
C ALA A 259 19.86 -25.35 19.92
N ALA A 260 18.65 -25.54 19.37
CA ALA A 260 18.39 -25.40 17.94
C ALA A 260 18.65 -23.97 17.44
N ALA A 261 18.24 -22.96 18.20
CA ALA A 261 18.53 -21.57 17.86
C ALA A 261 20.03 -21.25 17.89
N LEU A 262 20.79 -21.89 18.79
CA LEU A 262 22.24 -21.75 18.84
C LEU A 262 22.90 -22.38 17.62
N GLU A 263 22.44 -23.57 17.22
CA GLU A 263 22.91 -24.27 16.02
C GLU A 263 22.75 -23.41 14.76
N VAL A 264 21.54 -22.86 14.56
CA VAL A 264 21.25 -21.96 13.44
C VAL A 264 22.14 -20.71 13.45
N LYS A 265 22.37 -20.11 14.63
CA LYS A 265 23.06 -18.81 14.74
C LYS A 265 24.59 -18.89 14.80
N GLN A 266 25.13 -19.91 15.47
CA GLN A 266 26.58 -20.08 15.66
C GLN A 266 27.21 -20.97 14.61
N ASN A 267 26.50 -22.02 14.19
CA ASN A 267 27.04 -23.04 13.30
C ASN A 267 26.48 -22.94 11.88
N ALA A 268 25.50 -22.06 11.64
CA ALA A 268 24.77 -21.95 10.37
C ALA A 268 24.15 -23.28 9.94
N GLY A 269 23.78 -24.12 10.91
CA GLY A 269 23.04 -25.36 10.69
C GLY A 269 21.57 -25.12 10.38
N ASP A 270 20.89 -26.16 9.94
CA ASP A 270 19.44 -26.16 9.80
C ASP A 270 18.75 -26.19 11.18
N ASN A 271 17.49 -25.79 11.23
CA ASN A 271 16.70 -25.88 12.45
C ASN A 271 16.36 -27.34 12.76
N ASP A 272 17.06 -27.92 13.74
CA ASP A 272 16.95 -29.31 14.17
C ASP A 272 15.97 -29.53 15.34
N LEU A 273 15.14 -28.54 15.70
CA LEU A 273 14.25 -28.62 16.87
C LEU A 273 13.33 -29.84 16.84
N LEU A 274 12.73 -30.16 15.69
CA LEU A 274 11.86 -31.33 15.59
C LEU A 274 12.62 -32.65 15.76
N GLU A 275 13.87 -32.72 15.30
CA GLU A 275 14.71 -33.91 15.48
C GLU A 275 15.05 -34.10 16.95
N ARG A 276 15.37 -33.01 17.66
CA ARG A 276 15.61 -33.00 19.11
C ARG A 276 14.39 -33.48 19.89
N LEU A 277 13.20 -32.95 19.56
CA LEU A 277 11.96 -33.35 20.22
C LEU A 277 11.57 -34.80 19.89
N LYS A 278 11.80 -35.27 18.65
CA LYS A 278 11.59 -36.69 18.27
C LYS A 278 12.46 -37.65 19.09
N GLY A 279 13.66 -37.23 19.48
CA GLY A 279 14.58 -38.02 20.30
C GLY A 279 14.33 -37.96 21.81
N ASP A 280 13.38 -37.14 22.27
CA ASP A 280 13.07 -36.95 23.68
C ASP A 280 11.81 -37.74 24.06
N GLU A 281 11.93 -38.66 25.01
CA GLU A 281 10.86 -39.57 25.44
C GLU A 281 9.61 -38.82 25.92
N ASN A 282 9.76 -37.58 26.40
CA ASN A 282 8.64 -36.74 26.84
C ASN A 282 7.69 -36.35 25.68
N PHE A 283 8.13 -36.48 24.43
CA PHE A 283 7.36 -36.15 23.23
C PHE A 283 7.08 -37.38 22.33
N ALA A 284 7.39 -38.59 22.80
CA ALA A 284 7.19 -39.82 22.00
C ALA A 284 5.71 -40.13 21.66
N GLY A 285 4.77 -39.57 22.43
CA GLY A 285 3.33 -39.79 22.28
C GLY A 285 2.60 -38.80 21.36
N ILE A 286 3.31 -37.85 20.73
CA ILE A 286 2.70 -36.81 19.90
C ILE A 286 3.12 -36.90 18.43
N ASP A 287 2.22 -36.51 17.54
CA ASP A 287 2.50 -36.40 16.11
C ASP A 287 3.14 -35.05 15.79
N LEU A 288 4.47 -35.02 15.90
CA LEU A 288 5.28 -33.82 15.64
C LEU A 288 5.21 -33.35 14.18
N GLU A 289 4.87 -34.23 13.23
CA GLU A 289 4.76 -33.87 11.81
C GLU A 289 3.41 -33.22 11.53
N ALA A 290 2.32 -33.75 12.08
CA ALA A 290 1.03 -33.09 12.02
C ALA A 290 1.03 -31.73 12.76
N ALA A 291 1.83 -31.62 13.82
CA ALA A 291 1.98 -30.38 14.58
C ALA A 291 2.63 -29.23 13.77
N ILE A 292 3.23 -29.49 12.61
CA ILE A 292 3.87 -28.46 11.78
C ILE A 292 3.22 -28.28 10.41
N ASP A 293 1.95 -28.65 10.23
CA ASP A 293 1.21 -28.32 9.01
C ASP A 293 1.05 -26.79 8.88
N PRO A 294 1.67 -26.12 7.89
CA PRO A 294 1.57 -24.68 7.72
C PRO A 294 0.13 -24.15 7.61
N HIS A 295 -0.81 -24.96 7.10
CA HIS A 295 -2.20 -24.55 6.93
C HIS A 295 -2.94 -24.42 8.27
N ALA A 296 -2.51 -25.14 9.31
CA ALA A 296 -3.07 -25.00 10.66
C ALA A 296 -2.71 -23.66 11.32
N TYR A 297 -1.69 -22.96 10.82
CA TYR A 297 -1.13 -21.75 11.44
C TYR A 297 -1.55 -20.44 10.77
N VAL A 298 -2.29 -20.49 9.67
CA VAL A 298 -2.74 -19.25 8.97
C VAL A 298 -4.05 -18.69 9.51
N GLY A 299 -4.67 -19.35 10.50
CA GLY A 299 -5.91 -18.91 11.13
C GLY A 299 -7.02 -18.62 10.12
N ARG A 300 -7.66 -17.45 10.23
CA ARG A 300 -8.73 -17.00 9.31
C ARG A 300 -8.21 -16.27 8.06
N ALA A 301 -6.91 -16.34 7.76
CA ALA A 301 -6.34 -15.57 6.66
C ALA A 301 -7.03 -15.82 5.31
N PRO A 302 -7.38 -17.06 4.91
CA PRO A 302 -8.16 -17.30 3.69
C PRO A 302 -9.54 -16.63 3.71
N GLN A 303 -10.33 -16.85 4.76
CA GLN A 303 -11.70 -16.33 4.83
C GLN A 303 -11.72 -14.80 4.88
N GLN A 304 -10.74 -14.19 5.56
CA GLN A 304 -10.58 -12.73 5.57
C GLN A 304 -10.29 -12.16 4.18
N VAL A 305 -9.57 -12.90 3.33
CA VAL A 305 -9.34 -12.50 1.93
C VAL A 305 -10.65 -12.57 1.16
N ASP A 306 -11.38 -13.68 1.26
CA ASP A 306 -12.65 -13.86 0.54
C ASP A 306 -13.68 -12.80 0.93
N GLU A 307 -13.88 -12.60 2.24
CA GLU A 307 -14.77 -11.57 2.80
C GLU A 307 -14.38 -10.17 2.32
N PHE A 308 -13.08 -9.83 2.29
CA PHE A 308 -12.60 -8.54 1.82
C PHE A 308 -12.81 -8.34 0.31
N MET A 309 -12.53 -9.38 -0.48
CA MET A 309 -12.68 -9.32 -1.93
C MET A 309 -14.15 -9.17 -2.32
N GLU A 310 -15.06 -9.86 -1.65
CA GLU A 310 -16.50 -9.77 -1.89
C GLU A 310 -17.10 -8.45 -1.38
N ALA A 311 -16.84 -8.09 -0.12
CA ALA A 311 -17.52 -6.97 0.51
C ALA A 311 -16.98 -5.59 0.08
N ILE A 312 -15.68 -5.49 -0.25
CA ILE A 312 -15.03 -4.20 -0.52
C ILE A 312 -14.61 -4.09 -1.98
N ILE A 313 -13.87 -5.07 -2.50
CA ILE A 313 -13.24 -4.95 -3.82
C ILE A 313 -14.23 -5.17 -4.97
N ALA A 314 -15.16 -6.12 -4.86
CA ALA A 314 -16.15 -6.36 -5.90
C ALA A 314 -17.05 -5.13 -6.17
N PRO A 315 -17.60 -4.43 -5.16
CA PRO A 315 -18.32 -3.17 -5.38
C PRO A 315 -17.47 -2.09 -6.05
N ILE A 316 -16.21 -1.91 -5.64
CA ILE A 316 -15.29 -0.95 -6.27
C ILE A 316 -15.10 -1.30 -7.74
N ARG A 317 -14.77 -2.55 -8.06
CA ARG A 317 -14.61 -3.01 -9.46
C ARG A 317 -15.87 -2.83 -10.29
N GLN A 318 -17.05 -3.06 -9.71
CA GLN A 318 -18.31 -2.83 -10.39
C GLN A 318 -18.50 -1.35 -10.76
N ARG A 319 -18.23 -0.41 -9.83
CA ARG A 319 -18.30 1.04 -10.09
C ARG A 319 -17.39 1.48 -11.24
N TYR A 320 -16.22 0.87 -11.38
CA TYR A 320 -15.20 1.23 -12.38
C TYR A 320 -15.11 0.27 -13.59
N SER A 321 -16.07 -0.66 -13.73
CA SER A 321 -16.04 -1.74 -14.74
C SER A 321 -16.10 -1.27 -16.21
N GLY A 322 -16.55 -0.04 -16.46
CA GLY A 322 -16.64 0.56 -17.80
C GLY A 322 -15.47 1.46 -18.19
N GLY A 323 -14.43 1.57 -17.34
CA GLY A 323 -13.20 2.25 -17.72
C GLY A 323 -12.43 1.43 -18.75
N ASP A 324 -11.83 2.09 -19.75
CA ASP A 324 -10.95 1.41 -20.70
C ASP A 324 -9.92 0.58 -19.93
N SER A 325 -9.81 -0.71 -20.28
CA SER A 325 -8.73 -1.58 -19.82
C SER A 325 -7.42 -0.96 -20.30
N LEU A 326 -6.80 -0.11 -19.48
CA LEU A 326 -5.49 0.46 -19.74
C LEU A 326 -4.48 -0.70 -19.72
N SER A 327 -4.15 -1.23 -20.89
CA SER A 327 -2.98 -2.09 -21.05
C SER A 327 -1.76 -1.23 -20.77
N VAL A 328 -1.09 -1.49 -19.65
CA VAL A 328 0.08 -0.71 -19.27
C VAL A 328 1.34 -1.28 -19.92
N GLU A 329 1.81 -0.60 -20.96
CA GLU A 329 3.14 -0.82 -21.52
C GLU A 329 4.16 0.06 -20.80
N VAL A 330 5.11 -0.56 -20.10
CA VAL A 330 6.26 0.15 -19.52
C VAL A 330 7.41 0.06 -20.51
N THR A 331 7.46 0.97 -21.47
CA THR A 331 8.65 1.16 -22.32
C THR A 331 9.67 1.99 -21.55
N VAL A 332 10.80 1.38 -21.16
CA VAL A 332 11.93 2.09 -20.55
C VAL A 332 12.80 2.72 -21.63
#